data_AF-A0A3N5C094-F1
#
_entry.id   AF-A0A3N5C094-F1
#
_cell.length_a   1.000
_cell.length_b   1.000
_cell.length_c   1.000
_cell.angle_alpha   90.00
_cell.angle_beta   90.00
_cell.angle_gamma   90.00
#
_symmetry.space_group_name_H-M   'P 1'
#
loop_
_entity.id
_entity.type
_entity.pdbx_description
1 polymer ?
#
loop_
_entity_poly.entity_id
_entity_poly.type
_entity_poly.pdbx_seq_one_letter_code
_entity_poly.pdbx_strand_id
1 'polypeptide(L)'
;MEAGLTLSVLLFLLLVYLPGSLATAVAGRKREERTVAATVFYGTLVLVLSLSLLYALALAKKSDVLERFVSSLAAAASGKPVDLRAVGGVFALTYFASSAVGLAELFFLSGLVAPPGWMRRCFAWRPVRRTVRFCERQRERLLSLIAERQQGARVRPGDQFLGIFVRFRRAGKRPLVKITFADGTQYSGECLSYSWNGKESVFLRNLDDPRKVSHVVLEGARTVEFLNFAEIESARAGARTKEELEEYLSDLRKNRYILNGISYGYGDELYGDLIQKIEKKLEELG
;
A
#
# COMPACT_ATOMS: atom_id res chain seq x y z
N MET A 1 -37.98 28.45 -2.30
CA MET A 1 -36.53 28.30 -1.98
C MET A 1 -36.23 27.03 -1.20
N GLU A 2 -37.07 26.64 -0.24
CA GLU A 2 -36.83 25.45 0.61
C GLU A 2 -36.64 24.14 -0.17
N ALA A 3 -37.44 23.90 -1.22
CA ALA A 3 -37.33 22.70 -2.06
C ALA A 3 -35.99 22.57 -2.81
N GLY A 4 -35.34 23.69 -3.16
CA GLY A 4 -34.04 23.67 -3.84
C GLY A 4 -32.90 23.36 -2.88
N LEU A 5 -33.00 23.85 -1.64
CA LEU A 5 -32.02 23.56 -0.58
C LEU A 5 -32.08 22.08 -0.19
N THR A 6 -33.28 21.54 0.04
CA THR A 6 -33.47 20.13 0.41
C THR A 6 -32.98 19.19 -0.68
N LEU A 7 -33.28 19.49 -1.96
CA LEU A 7 -32.78 18.72 -3.10
C LEU A 7 -31.25 18.76 -3.19
N SER A 8 -30.63 19.93 -3.00
CA SER A 8 -29.17 20.08 -3.07
C SER A 8 -28.48 19.28 -1.96
N VAL A 9 -29.00 19.34 -0.73
CA VAL A 9 -28.49 18.54 0.40
C VAL A 9 -28.67 17.05 0.14
N LEU A 10 -29.82 16.63 -0.39
CA LEU A 10 -30.08 15.23 -0.73
C LEU A 10 -29.13 14.74 -1.83
N LEU A 11 -28.91 15.53 -2.89
CA LEU A 11 -27.96 15.18 -3.96
C LEU A 11 -26.54 15.11 -3.43
N PHE A 12 -26.12 16.05 -2.56
CA PHE A 12 -24.82 15.97 -1.91
C PHE A 12 -24.67 14.68 -1.10
N LEU A 13 -25.67 14.31 -0.31
CA LEU A 13 -25.63 13.07 0.48
C LEU A 13 -25.56 11.83 -0.41
N LEU A 14 -26.40 11.75 -1.44
CA LEU A 14 -26.55 10.54 -2.25
C LEU A 14 -25.50 10.40 -3.36
N LEU A 15 -24.95 11.49 -3.89
CA LEU A 15 -23.98 11.48 -5.00
C LEU A 15 -22.54 11.73 -4.55
N VAL A 16 -22.33 12.34 -3.38
CA VAL A 16 -20.99 12.66 -2.87
C VAL A 16 -20.72 11.89 -1.58
N TYR A 17 -21.48 12.16 -0.51
CA TYR A 17 -21.13 11.65 0.81
C TYR A 17 -21.24 10.12 0.91
N LEU A 18 -22.37 9.52 0.52
CA LEU A 18 -22.55 8.07 0.58
C LEU A 18 -21.62 7.31 -0.37
N PRO A 19 -21.44 7.70 -1.65
CA PRO A 19 -20.44 7.09 -2.51
C PRO A 19 -19.02 7.23 -1.96
N GLY A 20 -18.63 8.40 -1.45
CA GLY A 20 -17.32 8.55 -0.82
C GLY A 20 -17.10 7.63 0.39
N SER A 21 -18.14 7.46 1.21
CA SER A 21 -18.11 6.54 2.36
C SER A 21 -18.01 5.09 1.90
N LEU A 22 -18.72 4.72 0.84
CA LEU A 22 -18.63 3.40 0.22
C LEU A 22 -17.23 3.15 -0.36
N ALA A 23 -16.66 4.08 -1.12
CA ALA A 23 -15.33 3.96 -1.70
C ALA A 23 -14.26 3.72 -0.61
N THR A 24 -14.28 4.53 0.45
CA THR A 24 -13.35 4.37 1.58
C THR A 24 -13.58 3.09 2.39
N ALA A 25 -14.83 2.62 2.49
CA ALA A 25 -15.16 1.35 3.13
C ALA A 25 -14.65 0.16 2.32
N VAL A 26 -14.87 0.15 1.00
CA VAL A 26 -14.38 -0.88 0.08
C VAL A 26 -12.85 -0.86 0.00
N ALA A 27 -12.22 0.32 0.14
CA ALA A 27 -10.77 0.46 0.26
C ALA A 27 -10.18 -0.17 1.53
N GLY A 28 -11.02 -0.67 2.44
CA GLY A 28 -10.59 -1.33 3.68
C GLY A 28 -10.11 -0.35 4.77
N ARG A 29 -10.38 0.95 4.63
CA ARG A 29 -9.99 1.94 5.63
C ARG A 29 -10.72 1.73 6.94
N LYS A 30 -10.01 1.90 8.06
CA LYS A 30 -10.59 1.80 9.41
C LYS A 30 -11.61 2.92 9.63
N ARG A 31 -12.53 2.73 10.57
CA ARG A 31 -13.59 3.73 10.86
C ARG A 31 -13.02 5.08 11.27
N GLU A 32 -11.88 5.08 11.96
CA GLU A 32 -11.15 6.29 12.40
C GLU A 32 -10.51 7.07 11.24
N GLU A 33 -10.16 6.39 10.15
CA GLU A 33 -9.55 7.00 8.96
C GLU A 33 -10.59 7.56 7.97
N ARG A 34 -11.87 7.22 8.16
CA ARG A 34 -13.01 7.70 7.35
C ARG A 34 -13.47 9.09 7.81
N THR A 35 -12.54 10.04 7.76
CA THR A 35 -12.85 11.44 8.07
C THR A 35 -13.84 12.01 7.04
N VAL A 36 -14.68 12.95 7.47
CA VAL A 36 -15.65 13.62 6.58
C VAL A 36 -14.94 14.23 5.37
N ALA A 37 -13.76 14.83 5.56
CA ALA A 37 -12.96 15.39 4.48
C ALA A 37 -12.53 14.32 3.45
N ALA A 38 -12.06 13.16 3.91
CA ALA A 38 -11.71 12.06 3.00
C ALA A 38 -12.96 11.55 2.26
N THR A 39 -14.06 11.32 2.97
CA THR A 39 -15.33 10.90 2.37
C THR A 39 -15.79 11.87 1.28
N VAL A 40 -15.79 13.18 1.54
CA VAL A 40 -16.16 14.19 0.54
C VAL A 40 -15.20 14.17 -0.65
N PHE A 41 -13.88 14.13 -0.42
CA PHE A 41 -12.89 14.07 -1.49
C PHE A 41 -13.11 12.89 -2.43
N TYR A 42 -13.25 11.67 -1.89
CA TYR A 42 -13.51 10.47 -2.69
C TYR A 42 -14.87 10.52 -3.38
N GLY A 43 -15.89 11.02 -2.70
CA GLY A 43 -17.22 11.22 -3.27
C GLY A 43 -17.19 12.14 -4.48
N THR A 44 -16.51 13.29 -4.37
CA THR A 44 -16.36 14.25 -5.45
C THR A 44 -15.58 13.65 -6.61
N LEU A 45 -14.48 12.94 -6.34
CA LEU A 45 -13.71 12.25 -7.38
C LEU A 45 -14.57 11.23 -8.15
N VAL A 46 -15.33 10.40 -7.44
CA VAL A 46 -16.23 9.41 -8.04
C VAL A 46 -17.29 10.10 -8.88
N LEU A 47 -17.92 11.15 -8.36
CA LEU A 47 -18.95 11.91 -9.08
C LEU A 47 -18.38 12.51 -10.38
N VAL A 48 -17.20 13.13 -10.33
CA VAL A 48 -16.53 13.70 -11.51
C VAL A 48 -16.25 12.62 -12.55
N LEU A 49 -15.74 11.46 -12.13
CA LEU A 49 -15.49 10.33 -13.04
C LEU A 49 -16.78 9.81 -13.68
N SER A 50 -17.84 9.62 -12.89
CA SER A 50 -19.13 9.15 -13.39
C SER A 50 -19.78 10.14 -14.36
N LEU A 51 -19.77 11.43 -14.05
CA LEU A 51 -20.30 12.46 -14.94
C LEU A 51 -19.47 12.60 -16.22
N SER A 52 -18.14 12.54 -16.11
CA SER A 52 -17.24 12.57 -17.28
C SER A 52 -17.50 11.40 -18.22
N LEU A 53 -17.73 10.20 -17.67
CA LEU A 53 -18.07 9.01 -18.45
C LEU A 53 -19.43 9.15 -19.15
N LEU A 54 -20.46 9.60 -18.42
CA LEU A 54 -21.78 9.84 -19.00
C LEU A 54 -21.74 10.92 -20.09
N TYR A 55 -20.96 11.98 -19.87
CA TYR A 55 -20.76 13.05 -20.84
C TYR A 55 -20.06 12.52 -22.11
N ALA A 56 -19.02 11.69 -21.97
CA ALA A 56 -18.36 11.06 -23.11
C ALA A 56 -19.32 10.13 -23.89
N LEU A 57 -20.20 9.40 -23.20
CA LEU A 57 -21.22 8.56 -23.84
C LEU A 57 -22.29 9.38 -24.56
N ALA A 58 -22.68 10.53 -24.00
CA ALA A 58 -23.60 11.47 -24.63
C ALA A 58 -22.99 12.09 -25.91
N LEU A 59 -21.72 12.52 -25.87
CA LEU A 59 -21.00 13.01 -27.05
C LEU A 59 -20.92 11.97 -28.16
N ALA A 60 -20.75 10.69 -27.80
CA ALA A 60 -20.76 9.59 -28.75
C ALA A 60 -22.17 9.22 -29.27
N LYS A 61 -23.23 9.95 -28.85
CA LYS A 61 -24.64 9.65 -29.12
C LYS A 61 -25.06 8.24 -28.73
N LYS A 62 -24.40 7.68 -27.70
CA LYS A 62 -24.67 6.32 -27.19
C LYS A 62 -25.63 6.31 -26.01
N SER A 63 -25.84 7.44 -25.35
CA SER A 63 -26.68 7.52 -24.15
C SER A 63 -27.22 8.93 -23.92
N ASP A 64 -28.51 9.04 -23.67
CA ASP A 64 -29.18 10.30 -23.28
C ASP A 64 -29.38 10.39 -21.75
N VAL A 65 -28.78 9.47 -20.98
CA VAL A 65 -29.03 9.35 -19.54
C VAL A 65 -28.67 10.63 -18.78
N LEU A 66 -27.60 11.31 -19.18
CA LEU A 66 -27.17 12.56 -18.55
C LEU A 66 -28.18 13.70 -18.77
N GLU A 67 -28.65 13.88 -20.01
CA GLU A 67 -29.63 14.91 -20.35
C GLU A 67 -30.95 14.68 -19.62
N ARG A 68 -31.43 13.43 -19.61
CA ARG A 68 -32.64 13.03 -18.87
C ARG A 68 -32.49 13.17 -17.37
N PHE A 69 -31.28 12.99 -16.84
CA PHE A 69 -31.00 13.23 -15.43
C PHE A 69 -31.07 14.72 -15.11
N VAL A 70 -30.43 15.58 -15.90
CA VAL A 70 -30.47 17.05 -15.71
C VAL A 70 -31.90 17.57 -15.84
N SER A 71 -32.67 17.09 -16.83
CA SER A 71 -34.08 17.46 -16.97
C SER A 71 -34.92 16.98 -15.79
N SER A 72 -34.60 15.81 -15.23
CA SER A 72 -35.26 15.26 -14.04
C SER A 72 -34.96 16.08 -12.77
N LEU A 73 -33.74 16.61 -12.62
CA LEU A 73 -33.40 17.51 -11.53
C LEU A 73 -34.16 18.84 -11.62
N ALA A 74 -34.24 19.41 -12.83
CA ALA A 74 -35.03 20.62 -13.08
C ALA A 74 -36.53 20.37 -12.83
N ALA A 75 -37.04 19.21 -13.25
CA ALA A 75 -38.42 18.79 -12.99
C ALA A 75 -38.69 18.67 -11.49
N ALA A 76 -37.80 18.02 -10.74
CA ALA A 76 -37.90 17.86 -9.28
C ALA A 76 -37.92 19.22 -8.55
N ALA A 77 -37.09 20.17 -8.98
CA ALA A 77 -37.08 21.53 -8.41
C ALA A 77 -38.39 22.31 -8.66
N SER A 78 -39.12 21.95 -9.73
CA SER A 78 -40.39 22.57 -10.12
C SER A 78 -41.64 21.78 -9.71
N GLY A 79 -41.49 20.67 -8.98
CA GLY A 79 -42.60 19.81 -8.56
C GLY A 79 -43.23 18.97 -9.69
N LYS A 80 -42.52 18.80 -10.82
CA LYS A 80 -42.95 17.99 -11.98
C LYS A 80 -42.54 16.52 -11.82
N PRO A 81 -43.18 15.59 -12.56
CA PRO A 81 -42.80 14.18 -12.53
C PRO A 81 -41.34 13.99 -12.95
N VAL A 82 -40.64 13.13 -12.21
CA VAL A 82 -39.20 12.86 -12.34
C VAL A 82 -39.01 11.54 -13.10
N ASP A 83 -38.07 11.50 -14.06
CA ASP A 83 -37.69 10.24 -14.71
C ASP A 83 -36.79 9.42 -13.77
N LEU A 84 -37.44 8.55 -12.99
CA LEU A 84 -36.78 7.67 -12.04
C LEU A 84 -35.76 6.72 -12.69
N ARG A 85 -35.91 6.39 -13.98
CA ARG A 85 -34.96 5.49 -14.66
C ARG A 85 -33.64 6.19 -14.95
N ALA A 86 -33.69 7.43 -15.42
CA ALA A 86 -32.49 8.24 -15.65
C ALA A 86 -31.76 8.52 -14.34
N VAL A 87 -32.51 8.93 -13.30
CA VAL A 87 -31.98 9.17 -11.95
C VAL A 87 -31.36 7.89 -11.38
N GLY A 88 -32.07 6.76 -11.43
CA GLY A 88 -31.56 5.47 -10.99
C GLY A 88 -30.32 5.02 -11.75
N GLY A 89 -30.23 5.30 -13.05
CA GLY A 89 -29.05 5.00 -13.87
C GLY A 89 -27.79 5.76 -13.43
N VAL A 90 -27.92 7.06 -13.14
CA VAL A 90 -26.81 7.87 -12.63
C VAL A 90 -26.37 7.37 -11.25
N PHE A 91 -27.32 7.08 -10.35
CA PHE A 91 -26.99 6.50 -9.04
C PHE A 91 -26.28 5.15 -9.18
N ALA A 92 -26.83 4.21 -9.95
CA ALA A 92 -26.22 2.90 -10.16
C ALA A 92 -24.77 3.02 -10.67
N LEU A 93 -24.53 3.89 -11.65
CA LEU A 93 -23.19 4.14 -12.18
C LEU A 93 -22.24 4.74 -11.14
N THR A 94 -22.73 5.70 -10.34
CA THR A 94 -21.92 6.37 -9.31
C THR A 94 -21.50 5.40 -8.20
N TYR A 95 -22.42 4.55 -7.73
CA TYR A 95 -22.13 3.54 -6.72
C TYR A 95 -21.24 2.40 -7.26
N PHE A 96 -21.41 2.04 -8.53
CA PHE A 96 -20.50 1.11 -9.21
C PHE A 96 -19.08 1.69 -9.32
N ALA A 97 -18.93 2.93 -9.77
CA ALA A 97 -17.65 3.63 -9.86
C ALA A 97 -16.99 3.80 -8.49
N SER A 98 -17.77 4.14 -7.46
CA SER A 98 -17.32 4.17 -6.06
C SER A 98 -16.70 2.84 -5.63
N SER A 99 -17.38 1.74 -5.92
CA SER A 99 -16.90 0.40 -5.56
C SER A 99 -15.62 0.05 -6.33
N ALA A 100 -15.54 0.41 -7.61
CA ALA A 100 -14.36 0.21 -8.44
C ALA A 100 -13.15 1.04 -7.95
N VAL A 101 -13.35 2.31 -7.58
CA VAL A 101 -12.29 3.17 -7.00
C VAL A 101 -11.80 2.61 -5.67
N GLY A 102 -12.72 2.21 -4.78
CA GLY A 102 -12.36 1.58 -3.51
C GLY A 102 -11.59 0.28 -3.70
N LEU A 103 -12.03 -0.58 -4.63
CA LEU A 103 -11.31 -1.81 -4.96
C LEU A 103 -9.93 -1.53 -5.56
N ALA A 104 -9.82 -0.53 -6.45
CA ALA A 104 -8.54 -0.15 -7.03
C ALA A 104 -7.57 0.35 -5.95
N GLU A 105 -8.02 1.17 -5.01
CA GLU A 105 -7.19 1.61 -3.88
C GLU A 105 -6.79 0.43 -2.98
N LEU A 106 -7.73 -0.43 -2.60
CA LEU A 106 -7.44 -1.64 -1.84
C LEU A 106 -6.37 -2.48 -2.55
N PHE A 107 -6.46 -2.58 -3.86
CA PHE A 107 -5.52 -3.30 -4.72
C PHE A 107 -4.13 -2.65 -4.75
N PHE A 108 -4.05 -1.32 -4.78
CA PHE A 108 -2.80 -0.58 -4.70
C PHE A 108 -2.15 -0.67 -3.30
N LEU A 109 -2.96 -0.65 -2.24
CA LEU A 109 -2.50 -0.71 -0.84
C LEU A 109 -2.05 -2.11 -0.42
N SER A 110 -2.85 -3.13 -0.69
CA SER A 110 -2.52 -4.53 -0.34
C SER A 110 -1.36 -5.09 -1.16
N GLY A 111 -1.05 -4.46 -2.29
CA GLY A 111 -0.09 -4.97 -3.25
C GLY A 111 -0.67 -6.18 -3.99
N LEU A 112 -0.31 -6.31 -5.24
CA LEU A 112 -0.74 -7.32 -6.21
C LEU A 112 -0.49 -8.80 -5.84
N VAL A 113 0.01 -9.05 -4.64
CA VAL A 113 0.69 -10.28 -4.26
C VAL A 113 -0.26 -11.34 -3.72
N ALA A 114 -1.49 -10.99 -3.32
CA ALA A 114 -2.48 -11.99 -2.93
C ALA A 114 -3.93 -11.50 -3.09
N PRO A 115 -4.54 -11.59 -4.28
CA PRO A 115 -5.99 -11.43 -4.36
C PRO A 115 -6.66 -12.44 -3.40
N PRO A 116 -7.77 -12.05 -2.74
CA PRO A 116 -8.57 -12.95 -1.91
C PRO A 116 -8.81 -14.28 -2.64
N GLY A 117 -8.85 -15.40 -1.90
CA GLY A 117 -8.86 -16.75 -2.49
C GLY A 117 -9.92 -16.96 -3.59
N TRP A 118 -11.07 -16.29 -3.47
CA TRP A 118 -12.16 -16.32 -4.43
C TRP A 118 -11.84 -15.61 -5.77
N MET A 119 -10.94 -14.62 -5.79
CA MET A 119 -10.50 -13.90 -7.00
C MET A 119 -9.29 -14.55 -7.70
N ARG A 120 -8.60 -15.50 -7.06
CA ARG A 120 -7.39 -16.13 -7.63
C ARG A 120 -7.65 -16.78 -9.00
N ARG A 121 -8.84 -17.35 -9.23
CA ARG A 121 -9.20 -17.95 -10.53
C ARG A 121 -9.39 -16.91 -11.63
N CYS A 122 -9.96 -15.74 -11.31
CA CYS A 122 -10.12 -14.64 -12.26
C CYS A 122 -8.78 -13.99 -12.65
N PHE A 123 -7.84 -13.90 -11.69
CA PHE A 123 -6.49 -13.37 -11.92
C PHE A 123 -5.52 -14.38 -12.56
N ALA A 124 -5.88 -15.67 -12.64
CA ALA A 124 -5.12 -16.67 -13.38
C ALA A 124 -5.23 -16.51 -14.91
N TRP A 125 -6.19 -15.71 -15.37
CA TRP A 125 -6.41 -15.45 -16.79
C TRP A 125 -5.28 -14.57 -17.37
N ARG A 126 -4.64 -15.05 -18.45
CA ARG A 126 -3.50 -14.39 -19.13
C ARG A 126 -3.64 -12.88 -19.39
N PRO A 127 -4.80 -12.33 -19.81
CA PRO A 127 -4.91 -10.89 -20.08
C PRO A 127 -4.84 -10.05 -18.80
N VAL A 128 -5.45 -10.52 -17.71
CA VAL A 128 -5.42 -9.86 -16.41
C VAL A 128 -4.00 -9.83 -15.85
N ARG A 129 -3.25 -10.92 -16.04
CA ARG A 129 -1.85 -11.00 -15.60
C ARG A 129 -0.93 -10.00 -16.33
N ARG A 130 -1.24 -9.65 -17.58
CA ARG A 130 -0.49 -8.64 -18.36
C ARG A 130 -0.80 -7.23 -17.90
N THR A 131 -2.07 -6.89 -17.68
CA THR A 131 -2.46 -5.56 -17.17
C THR A 131 -1.93 -5.32 -15.76
N VAL A 132 -1.94 -6.35 -14.91
CA VAL A 132 -1.33 -6.34 -13.58
C VAL A 132 0.16 -5.97 -13.62
N ARG A 133 0.96 -6.67 -14.44
CA ARG A 133 2.40 -6.37 -14.58
C ARG A 133 2.65 -5.01 -15.22
N PHE A 134 1.78 -4.58 -16.13
CA PHE A 134 1.86 -3.25 -16.72
C PHE A 134 1.64 -2.16 -15.67
N CYS A 135 0.62 -2.31 -14.81
CA CYS A 135 0.36 -1.39 -13.70
C CYS A 135 1.50 -1.36 -12.67
N GLU A 136 2.14 -2.49 -12.36
CA GLU A 136 3.34 -2.51 -11.50
C GLU A 136 4.48 -1.69 -12.10
N ARG A 137 4.78 -1.87 -13.39
CA ARG A 137 5.82 -1.10 -14.07
C ARG A 137 5.50 0.39 -14.14
N GLN A 138 4.23 0.76 -14.36
CA GLN A 138 3.82 2.17 -14.37
C GLN A 138 3.91 2.78 -12.97
N ARG A 139 3.59 2.02 -11.91
CA ARG A 139 3.77 2.45 -10.53
C ARG A 139 5.25 2.69 -10.20
N GLU A 140 6.14 1.78 -10.59
CA GLU A 140 7.58 1.94 -10.40
C GLU A 140 8.10 3.20 -11.11
N ARG A 141 7.65 3.46 -12.35
CA ARG A 141 7.98 4.67 -13.11
C ARG A 141 7.41 5.95 -12.50
N LEU A 142 6.17 5.92 -12.01
CA LEU A 142 5.56 7.06 -11.33
C LEU A 142 6.29 7.37 -10.01
N LEU A 143 6.66 6.34 -9.25
CA LEU A 143 7.44 6.49 -8.03
C LEU A 143 8.84 7.02 -8.31
N SER A 144 9.51 6.59 -9.39
CA SER A 144 10.83 7.12 -9.77
C SER A 144 10.77 8.58 -10.24
N LEU A 145 9.73 8.98 -10.98
CA LEU A 145 9.53 10.37 -11.39
C LEU A 145 9.19 11.31 -10.23
N ILE A 146 8.52 10.80 -9.19
CA ILE A 146 8.25 11.55 -7.95
C ILE A 146 9.53 11.62 -7.08
N ALA A 147 10.41 10.62 -7.16
CA ALA A 147 11.64 10.54 -6.37
C ALA A 147 12.72 11.55 -6.79
N GLU A 148 12.81 11.97 -8.06
CA GLU A 148 13.74 13.02 -8.51
C GLU A 148 13.52 14.38 -7.82
N ARG A 149 12.38 14.57 -7.15
CA ARG A 149 12.01 15.85 -6.51
C ARG A 149 12.13 15.90 -4.99
N GLN A 150 12.52 14.82 -4.30
CA GLN A 150 12.61 14.82 -2.83
C GLN A 150 14.04 14.60 -2.34
N GLN A 151 14.82 15.69 -2.30
CA GLN A 151 15.98 15.79 -1.42
C GLN A 151 15.48 15.90 0.02
N GLY A 152 15.42 14.77 0.72
CA GLY A 152 15.06 14.70 2.14
C GLY A 152 14.22 13.48 2.48
N ALA A 153 14.77 12.58 3.29
CA ALA A 153 14.10 11.37 3.77
C ALA A 153 12.94 11.73 4.71
N ARG A 154 11.73 11.80 4.16
CA ARG A 154 10.52 12.03 4.94
C ARG A 154 10.03 10.71 5.52
N VAL A 155 10.51 10.37 6.72
CA VAL A 155 10.07 9.17 7.43
C VAL A 155 8.69 9.44 8.05
N ARG A 156 7.66 8.66 7.68
CA ARG A 156 6.31 8.79 8.26
C ARG A 156 6.31 8.30 9.71
N PRO A 157 5.76 9.04 10.69
CA PRO A 157 5.60 8.56 12.06
C PRO A 157 4.43 7.57 12.16
N GLY A 158 4.64 6.45 12.87
CA GLY A 158 3.57 5.52 13.30
C GLY A 158 3.63 4.07 12.78
N ASP A 159 4.48 3.74 11.80
CA ASP A 159 4.49 2.40 11.15
C ASP A 159 5.89 1.89 10.75
N GLN A 160 6.95 2.54 11.24
CA GLN A 160 8.32 2.30 10.77
C GLN A 160 8.78 0.87 11.07
N PHE A 161 8.52 0.36 12.27
CA PHE A 161 8.89 -1.00 12.65
C PHE A 161 8.16 -2.04 11.82
N LEU A 162 6.84 -1.93 11.68
CA LEU A 162 6.06 -2.84 10.85
C LEU A 162 6.59 -2.85 9.40
N GLY A 163 6.85 -1.67 8.83
CA GLY A 163 7.42 -1.52 7.49
C GLY A 163 8.78 -2.21 7.35
N ILE A 164 9.65 -2.10 8.35
CA ILE A 164 10.95 -2.78 8.38
C ILE A 164 10.76 -4.30 8.47
N PHE A 165 9.95 -4.80 9.41
CA PHE A 165 9.69 -6.23 9.60
C PHE A 165 9.09 -6.89 8.34
N VAL A 166 8.15 -6.20 7.66
CA VAL A 166 7.56 -6.66 6.40
C VAL A 166 8.62 -6.77 5.30
N ARG A 167 9.60 -5.86 5.25
CA ARG A 167 10.68 -5.89 4.26
C ARG A 167 11.63 -7.06 4.50
N PHE A 168 12.01 -7.31 5.75
CA PHE A 168 12.78 -8.51 6.11
C PHE A 168 12.08 -9.78 5.62
N ARG A 169 10.78 -9.93 5.93
CA ARG A 169 9.96 -11.06 5.47
C ARG A 169 9.91 -11.17 3.94
N ARG A 170 9.76 -10.07 3.22
CA ARG A 170 9.74 -10.05 1.74
C ARG A 170 11.09 -10.44 1.13
N ALA A 171 12.19 -10.09 1.80
CA ALA A 171 13.53 -10.52 1.43
C ALA A 171 13.82 -11.98 1.82
N GLY A 172 12.88 -12.68 2.47
CA GLY A 172 13.06 -14.03 2.98
C GLY A 172 13.98 -14.11 4.21
N LYS A 173 14.28 -12.98 4.85
CA LYS A 173 15.13 -12.90 6.05
C LYS A 173 14.28 -12.77 7.31
N ARG A 174 14.77 -13.35 8.40
CA ARG A 174 14.18 -13.17 9.73
C ARG A 174 14.99 -12.11 10.48
N PRO A 175 14.33 -11.06 11.02
CA PRO A 175 15.04 -9.98 11.68
C PRO A 175 15.56 -10.43 13.02
N LEU A 176 16.86 -10.24 13.22
CA LEU A 176 17.57 -10.35 14.48
C LEU A 176 17.58 -8.96 15.11
N VAL A 177 17.04 -8.85 16.31
CA VAL A 177 16.86 -7.57 16.97
C VAL A 177 17.41 -7.61 18.39
N LYS A 178 18.05 -6.52 18.77
CA LYS A 178 18.45 -6.21 20.13
C LYS A 178 17.68 -4.98 20.60
N ILE A 179 16.87 -5.16 21.64
CA ILE A 179 16.01 -4.13 22.22
C ILE A 179 16.61 -3.74 23.56
N THR A 180 16.86 -2.44 23.77
CA THR A 180 17.33 -1.90 25.04
C THR A 180 16.30 -0.93 25.59
N PHE A 181 15.89 -1.14 26.84
CA PHE A 181 14.93 -0.29 27.55
C PHE A 181 15.62 0.78 28.39
N ALA A 182 14.86 1.78 28.83
CA ALA A 182 15.36 2.86 29.67
C ALA A 182 15.87 2.39 31.05
N ASP A 183 15.33 1.27 31.54
CA ASP A 183 15.75 0.61 32.79
C ASP A 183 17.05 -0.20 32.66
N GLY A 184 17.63 -0.28 31.46
CA GLY A 184 18.84 -1.04 31.15
C GLY A 184 18.58 -2.51 30.83
N THR A 185 17.32 -2.99 30.85
CA THR A 185 17.00 -4.34 30.42
C THR A 185 17.24 -4.50 28.92
N GLN A 186 17.81 -5.64 28.53
CA GLN A 186 18.12 -5.96 27.15
C GLN A 186 17.50 -7.29 26.74
N TYR A 187 16.87 -7.30 25.57
CA TYR A 187 16.34 -8.49 24.93
C TYR A 187 16.96 -8.62 23.55
N SER A 188 17.65 -9.73 23.30
CA SER A 188 18.20 -10.07 21.99
C SER A 188 17.57 -11.35 21.48
N GLY A 189 17.19 -11.36 20.22
CA GLY A 189 16.55 -12.54 19.64
C GLY A 189 16.17 -12.39 18.18
N GLU A 190 15.78 -13.51 17.62
CA GLU A 190 15.12 -13.58 16.32
C GLU A 190 13.64 -13.24 16.47
N CYS A 191 13.18 -12.24 15.73
CA CYS A 191 11.78 -11.84 15.71
C CYS A 191 10.94 -12.84 14.90
N LEU A 192 10.09 -13.59 15.60
CA LEU A 192 9.14 -14.53 15.02
C LEU A 192 7.88 -13.83 14.50
N SER A 193 7.31 -12.95 15.32
CA SER A 193 6.12 -12.19 14.99
C SER A 193 6.14 -10.79 15.60
N TYR A 194 5.48 -9.88 14.90
CA TYR A 194 5.19 -8.52 15.35
C TYR A 194 3.68 -8.42 15.54
N SER A 195 3.24 -8.01 16.73
CA SER A 195 1.82 -7.89 17.09
C SER A 195 1.47 -6.45 17.45
N TRP A 196 0.28 -6.03 17.04
CA TRP A 196 -0.25 -4.68 17.24
C TRP A 196 -1.72 -4.72 17.72
N ASN A 197 -2.02 -5.62 18.66
CA ASN A 197 -3.32 -5.62 19.35
C ASN A 197 -3.27 -4.68 20.57
N GLY A 198 -3.26 -3.37 20.30
CA GLY A 198 -3.34 -2.32 21.32
C GLY A 198 -2.00 -1.81 21.88
N LYS A 199 -0.92 -2.58 21.74
CA LYS A 199 0.47 -2.17 22.04
C LYS A 199 1.44 -2.79 21.04
N GLU A 200 2.47 -2.05 20.62
CA GLU A 200 3.53 -2.58 19.77
C GLU A 200 4.33 -3.62 20.56
N SER A 201 4.40 -4.85 20.06
CA SER A 201 5.12 -5.92 20.73
C SER A 201 5.75 -6.91 19.75
N VAL A 202 6.85 -7.51 20.18
CA VAL A 202 7.66 -8.44 19.40
C VAL A 202 7.74 -9.77 20.13
N PHE A 203 7.55 -10.87 19.41
CA PHE A 203 7.89 -12.20 19.90
C PHE A 203 9.31 -12.55 19.46
N LEU A 204 10.20 -12.62 20.45
CA LEU A 204 11.61 -12.92 20.26
C LEU A 204 11.90 -14.35 20.69
N ARG A 205 12.57 -15.10 19.81
CA ARG A 205 13.26 -16.34 20.17
C ARG A 205 14.69 -15.98 20.57
N ASN A 206 15.10 -16.37 21.77
CA ASN A 206 16.45 -16.09 22.24
C ASN A 206 17.50 -16.78 21.33
N LEU A 207 18.63 -16.11 21.11
CA LEU A 207 19.75 -16.64 20.31
C LEU A 207 20.51 -17.73 21.06
N ASP A 208 20.67 -17.58 22.38
CA ASP A 208 21.43 -18.54 23.20
C ASP A 208 20.60 -19.78 23.55
N ASP A 209 19.30 -19.61 23.75
CA ASP A 209 18.36 -20.71 24.04
C ASP A 209 17.14 -20.66 23.10
N PRO A 210 17.14 -21.47 22.03
CA PRO A 210 16.05 -21.50 21.05
C PRO A 210 14.69 -21.91 21.62
N ARG A 211 14.65 -22.54 22.81
CA ARG A 211 13.40 -22.95 23.47
C ARG A 211 12.77 -21.79 24.25
N LYS A 212 13.54 -20.76 24.56
CA LYS A 212 13.07 -19.60 25.29
C LYS A 212 12.51 -18.56 24.33
N VAL A 213 11.19 -18.40 24.37
CA VAL A 213 10.47 -17.34 23.64
C VAL A 213 10.05 -16.27 24.63
N SER A 214 10.32 -15.02 24.29
CA SER A 214 9.95 -13.85 25.10
C SER A 214 9.01 -12.95 24.30
N HIS A 215 7.93 -12.52 24.96
CA HIS A 215 7.04 -11.49 24.44
C HIS A 215 7.47 -10.15 25.03
N VAL A 216 7.89 -9.23 24.16
CA VAL A 216 8.48 -7.95 24.56
C VAL A 216 7.60 -6.82 24.04
N VAL A 217 7.04 -6.03 24.95
CA VAL A 217 6.29 -4.81 24.60
C VAL A 217 7.30 -3.70 24.33
N LEU A 218 7.21 -3.04 23.18
CA LEU A 218 8.16 -1.99 22.76
C LEU A 218 7.92 -0.64 23.45
N GLU A 219 6.86 -0.53 24.25
CA GLU A 219 6.55 0.67 25.04
C GLU A 219 7.68 0.92 26.06
N GLY A 220 8.39 2.04 25.92
CA GLY A 220 9.56 2.36 26.75
C GLY A 220 10.90 1.81 26.24
N ALA A 221 10.93 1.18 25.05
CA ALA A 221 12.17 0.83 24.39
C ALA A 221 12.94 2.11 23.99
N ARG A 222 14.22 2.19 24.34
CA ARG A 222 15.09 3.32 24.03
C ARG A 222 15.78 3.13 22.69
N THR A 223 16.27 1.92 22.43
CA THR A 223 16.93 1.57 21.16
C THR A 223 16.50 0.18 20.69
N VAL A 224 16.35 0.05 19.37
CA VAL A 224 16.11 -1.23 18.68
C VAL A 224 17.13 -1.33 17.56
N GLU A 225 18.06 -2.26 17.72
CA GLU A 225 19.15 -2.50 16.77
C GLU A 225 18.86 -3.76 15.96
N PHE A 226 19.05 -3.70 14.64
CA PHE A 226 18.91 -4.85 13.74
C PHE A 226 20.29 -5.47 13.51
N LEU A 227 20.52 -6.64 14.11
CA LEU A 227 21.84 -7.30 14.11
C LEU A 227 22.18 -7.98 12.77
N ASN A 228 21.19 -8.22 11.90
CA ASN A 228 21.41 -8.86 10.59
C ASN A 228 22.42 -8.10 9.70
N PHE A 229 22.59 -6.80 9.92
CA PHE A 229 23.53 -5.99 9.14
C PHE A 229 24.97 -6.19 9.61
N ALA A 230 25.19 -6.49 10.89
CA ALA A 230 26.52 -6.76 11.44
C ALA A 230 27.10 -8.10 10.95
N GLU A 231 26.24 -9.11 10.76
CA GLU A 231 26.66 -10.44 10.28
C GLU A 231 27.27 -10.42 8.86
N ILE A 232 26.92 -9.41 8.06
CA ILE A 232 27.43 -9.23 6.68
C ILE A 232 28.93 -8.91 6.68
N GLU A 233 29.39 -8.12 7.66
CA GLU A 233 30.80 -7.74 7.76
C GLU A 233 31.66 -8.93 8.16
N SER A 234 31.16 -9.80 9.04
CA SER A 234 31.83 -11.06 9.37
C SER A 234 31.85 -12.04 8.20
N ALA A 235 30.76 -12.14 7.42
CA ALA A 235 30.70 -13.00 6.23
C ALA A 235 31.68 -12.54 5.13
N ARG A 236 31.92 -11.23 5.02
CA ARG A 236 32.89 -10.63 4.08
C ARG A 236 34.32 -11.15 4.29
N ALA A 237 34.71 -11.41 5.54
CA ALA A 237 36.06 -11.86 5.89
C ALA A 237 36.28 -13.37 5.63
N GLY A 238 35.20 -14.14 5.54
CA GLY A 238 35.24 -15.61 5.42
C GLY A 238 35.16 -16.16 4.00
N ALA A 239 34.54 -15.43 3.05
CA ALA A 239 34.27 -15.96 1.72
C ALA A 239 35.55 -16.11 0.87
N ARG A 240 35.97 -17.36 0.64
CA ARG A 240 37.13 -17.74 -0.18
C ARG A 240 36.75 -18.60 -1.38
N THR A 241 35.64 -19.32 -1.31
CA THR A 241 35.15 -20.17 -2.42
C THR A 241 34.14 -19.43 -3.29
N LYS A 242 33.93 -19.94 -4.52
CA LYS A 242 32.93 -19.40 -5.46
C LYS A 242 31.52 -19.51 -4.89
N GLU A 243 31.20 -20.64 -4.27
CA GLU A 243 29.89 -20.91 -3.65
C GLU A 243 29.62 -19.94 -2.48
N GLU A 244 30.61 -19.71 -1.62
CA GLU A 244 30.51 -18.74 -0.52
C GLU A 244 30.30 -17.31 -1.03
N LEU A 245 30.95 -16.94 -2.15
CA LEU A 245 30.78 -15.63 -2.78
C LEU A 245 29.39 -15.45 -3.39
N GLU A 246 28.81 -16.50 -3.99
CA GLU A 246 27.44 -16.48 -4.52
C GLU A 246 26.39 -16.36 -3.40
N GLU A 247 26.57 -17.10 -2.30
CA GLU A 247 25.72 -16.99 -1.12
C GLU A 247 25.80 -15.59 -0.52
N TYR A 248 27.02 -15.06 -0.36
CA TYR A 248 27.26 -13.71 0.13
C TYR A 248 26.62 -12.64 -0.77
N LEU A 249 26.72 -12.78 -2.09
CA LEU A 249 26.09 -11.89 -3.06
C LEU A 249 24.56 -11.91 -2.95
N SER A 250 23.97 -13.11 -2.82
CA SER A 250 22.52 -13.28 -2.62
C SER A 250 22.05 -12.54 -1.38
N ASP A 251 22.82 -12.64 -0.30
CA ASP A 251 22.52 -12.01 0.97
C ASP A 251 22.70 -10.49 0.96
N LEU A 252 23.72 -9.98 0.27
CA LEU A 252 23.89 -8.54 0.01
C LEU A 252 22.72 -7.97 -0.79
N ARG A 253 22.25 -8.67 -1.83
CA ARG A 253 21.10 -8.24 -2.64
C ARG A 253 19.81 -8.17 -1.80
N LYS A 254 19.58 -9.15 -0.92
CA LYS A 254 18.45 -9.13 0.04
C LYS A 254 18.54 -7.94 1.00
N ASN A 255 19.73 -7.67 1.53
CA ASN A 255 19.95 -6.56 2.46
C ASN A 255 19.83 -5.20 1.77
N ARG A 256 20.35 -5.05 0.55
CA ARG A 256 20.14 -3.90 -0.33
C ARG A 256 18.66 -3.63 -0.55
N TYR A 257 17.88 -4.67 -0.86
CA TYR A 257 16.42 -4.56 -1.00
C TYR A 257 15.74 -4.07 0.28
N ILE A 258 16.13 -4.60 1.44
CA ILE A 258 15.58 -4.17 2.74
C ILE A 258 15.89 -2.68 2.97
N LEU A 259 17.15 -2.27 2.83
CA LEU A 259 17.61 -0.90 3.08
C LEU A 259 17.01 0.11 2.12
N ASN A 260 16.97 -0.19 0.81
CA ASN A 260 16.27 0.62 -0.19
C ASN A 260 14.78 0.73 0.08
N GLY A 261 14.21 -0.30 0.70
CA GLY A 261 12.88 -0.20 1.26
C GLY A 261 12.83 0.86 2.35
N ILE A 262 13.67 0.77 3.38
CA ILE A 262 13.70 1.69 4.55
C ILE A 262 13.84 3.13 4.10
N SER A 263 14.87 3.42 3.33
CA SER A 263 15.10 4.70 2.69
C SER A 263 15.55 4.44 1.27
N TYR A 264 14.88 5.06 0.31
CA TYR A 264 15.20 4.87 -1.10
C TYR A 264 16.66 5.26 -1.38
N GLY A 265 17.38 4.41 -2.11
CA GLY A 265 18.80 4.60 -2.45
C GLY A 265 19.81 4.22 -1.37
N TYR A 266 19.39 4.04 -0.11
CA TYR A 266 20.34 3.81 1.00
C TYR A 266 21.09 2.47 0.88
N GLY A 267 20.43 1.42 0.42
CA GLY A 267 21.07 0.14 0.12
C GLY A 267 21.99 0.20 -1.11
N ASP A 268 21.70 1.10 -2.05
CA ASP A 268 22.55 1.33 -3.23
C ASP A 268 23.85 2.01 -2.83
N GLU A 269 23.79 3.02 -1.96
CA GLU A 269 24.96 3.71 -1.41
C GLU A 269 25.87 2.77 -0.61
N LEU A 270 25.29 1.89 0.21
CA LEU A 270 26.06 1.00 1.08
C LEU A 270 26.61 -0.25 0.37
N TYR A 271 25.82 -0.86 -0.52
CA TYR A 271 26.16 -2.16 -1.09
C TYR A 271 26.32 -2.15 -2.62
N GLY A 272 26.00 -1.06 -3.32
CA GLY A 272 26.05 -0.99 -4.78
C GLY A 272 27.43 -1.35 -5.34
N ASP A 273 28.46 -0.62 -4.88
CA ASP A 273 29.85 -0.84 -5.31
C ASP A 273 30.38 -2.23 -4.91
N LEU A 274 29.97 -2.71 -3.73
CA LEU A 274 30.40 -4.00 -3.20
C LEU A 274 29.83 -5.15 -4.03
N ILE A 275 28.54 -5.08 -4.37
CA ILE A 275 27.86 -6.05 -5.23
C ILE A 275 28.54 -6.12 -6.60
N GLN A 276 28.82 -4.96 -7.22
CA GLN A 276 29.51 -4.93 -8.52
C GLN A 276 30.91 -5.56 -8.46
N LYS A 277 31.67 -5.29 -7.40
CA LYS A 277 33.00 -5.89 -7.20
C LYS A 277 32.93 -7.42 -7.06
N ILE A 278 31.94 -7.94 -6.35
CA ILE A 278 31.76 -9.38 -6.15
C ILE A 278 31.28 -10.05 -7.44
N GLU A 279 30.35 -9.43 -8.17
CA GLU A 279 29.88 -9.92 -9.47
C GLU A 279 31.05 -10.06 -10.45
N LYS A 280 31.90 -9.03 -10.55
CA LYS A 280 33.10 -9.09 -11.39
C LYS A 280 34.08 -10.19 -10.95
N LYS A 281 34.29 -10.35 -9.63
CA LYS A 281 35.16 -11.39 -9.09
C LYS A 281 34.61 -12.81 -9.36
N LEU A 282 33.29 -12.98 -9.35
CA LEU A 282 32.64 -14.24 -9.69
C LEU A 282 32.76 -14.57 -11.18
N GLU A 283 32.71 -13.57 -12.06
CA GLU A 283 32.99 -13.72 -13.50
C GLU A 283 34.44 -14.14 -13.75
N GLU A 284 35.40 -13.60 -12.99
CA GLU A 284 36.83 -13.96 -13.08
C GLU A 284 37.14 -15.37 -12.55
N LEU A 285 36.26 -15.94 -11.71
CA LEU A 285 36.35 -17.30 -11.15
C LEU A 285 35.52 -18.33 -11.94
N GLY A 286 34.86 -17.90 -13.03
CA GLY A 286 34.13 -18.75 -13.97
C GLY A 286 34.88 -18.99 -15.26
#